data_AF-A0A1V4YGD4-F1
#
_entry.id   AF-A0A1V4YGD4-F1
#
_cell.length_a   1.000
_cell.length_b   1.000
_cell.length_c   1.000
_cell.angle_alpha   90.00
_cell.angle_beta   90.00
_cell.angle_gamma   90.00
#
_symmetry.space_group_name_H-M   'P 1'
#
loop_
_entity.id
_entity.type
_entity.pdbx_description
1 polymer ?
#
loop_
_entity_poly.entity_id
_entity_poly.type
_entity_poly.pdbx_seq_one_letter_code
_entity_poly.pdbx_strand_id
1 'polypeptide(L)'
;MMKSFYDYLQEEINGLEGCFDRFILYIPDFFTLLCDLLRQNIDSEDRRIINSALAYFVVPNDRIYEEIYGPMGYVDDVYVCTFVLKKIQEKYGYEFLEQLWDHDEELDRVLDYSYNKSLQLLGNQDLIKEILQYSGLD
;
A
#
# COMPACT_ATOMS: atom_id res chain seq x y z
N MET A 1 -20.65 5.76 16.63
CA MET A 1 -19.68 4.70 16.32
C MET A 1 -18.37 5.39 16.00
N MET A 2 -17.24 4.94 16.55
CA MET A 2 -15.93 5.54 16.26
C MET A 2 -15.53 5.09 14.86
N LYS A 3 -15.22 6.02 13.94
CA LYS A 3 -14.71 5.67 12.61
C LYS A 3 -13.31 5.07 12.75
N SER A 4 -13.06 3.99 12.04
CA SER A 4 -11.72 3.39 11.90
C SER A 4 -10.90 4.17 10.86
N PHE A 5 -9.59 3.92 10.82
CA PHE A 5 -8.75 4.47 9.75
C PHE A 5 -9.09 3.89 8.37
N TYR A 6 -9.59 2.64 8.32
CA TYR A 6 -10.15 2.06 7.11
C TYR A 6 -11.35 2.88 6.60
N ASP A 7 -12.30 3.22 7.49
CA ASP A 7 -13.46 4.04 7.12
C ASP A 7 -13.03 5.42 6.59
N TYR A 8 -11.98 6.00 7.19
CA TYR A 8 -11.38 7.24 6.71
C TYR A 8 -10.81 7.09 5.29
N LEU A 9 -9.93 6.10 5.06
CA LEU A 9 -9.34 5.86 3.74
C LEU A 9 -10.41 5.61 2.68
N GLN A 10 -11.45 4.84 3.02
CA GLN A 10 -12.55 4.54 2.12
C GLN A 10 -13.36 5.80 1.77
N GLU A 11 -13.63 6.68 2.74
CA GLU A 11 -14.30 7.96 2.49
C GLU A 11 -13.45 8.90 1.63
N GLU A 12 -12.16 9.02 1.94
CA GLU A 12 -11.23 9.84 1.15
C GLU A 12 -11.18 9.35 -0.30
N ILE A 13 -11.01 8.04 -0.52
CA ILE A 13 -10.93 7.45 -1.86
C ILE A 13 -12.24 7.60 -2.64
N ASN A 14 -13.39 7.43 -1.98
CA ASN A 14 -14.70 7.66 -2.61
C ASN A 14 -14.96 9.14 -2.93
N GLY A 15 -14.32 10.06 -2.19
CA GLY A 15 -14.40 11.50 -2.39
C GLY A 15 -13.51 12.03 -3.52
N LEU A 16 -12.66 11.18 -4.11
CA LEU A 16 -11.74 11.58 -5.17
C LEU A 16 -12.49 11.91 -6.47
N GLU A 17 -12.38 13.17 -6.93
CA GLU A 17 -12.99 13.63 -8.19
C GLU A 17 -11.99 13.66 -9.36
N GLY A 18 -12.19 12.82 -10.39
CA GLY A 18 -11.34 12.76 -11.60
C GLY A 18 -11.17 11.36 -12.20
N CYS A 19 -10.32 11.22 -13.22
CA CYS A 19 -9.97 9.91 -13.81
C CYS A 19 -8.75 9.33 -13.10
N PHE A 20 -8.98 8.37 -12.21
CA PHE A 20 -7.92 7.62 -11.52
C PHE A 20 -7.92 6.19 -11.98
N ASP A 21 -6.73 5.60 -12.06
CA ASP A 21 -6.60 4.21 -12.44
C ASP A 21 -6.91 3.32 -11.22
N ARG A 22 -7.44 2.12 -11.46
CA ARG A 22 -8.08 1.30 -10.42
C ARG A 22 -7.17 0.96 -9.23
N PHE A 23 -5.86 0.99 -9.41
CA PHE A 23 -4.89 0.58 -8.38
C PHE A 23 -4.95 1.44 -7.11
N ILE A 24 -5.37 2.70 -7.19
CA ILE A 24 -5.55 3.58 -6.02
C ILE A 24 -6.73 3.12 -5.15
N LEU A 25 -7.75 2.49 -5.76
CA LEU A 25 -8.95 2.07 -5.05
C LEU A 25 -8.69 0.90 -4.08
N TYR A 26 -7.60 0.14 -4.28
CA TYR A 26 -7.25 -1.02 -3.45
C TYR A 26 -6.48 -0.65 -2.17
N ILE A 27 -6.20 0.62 -1.93
CA ILE A 27 -5.47 1.09 -0.73
C ILE A 27 -6.11 0.59 0.58
N PRO A 28 -7.43 0.68 0.80
CA PRO A 28 -8.06 0.21 2.03
C PRO A 28 -7.88 -1.29 2.24
N ASP A 29 -7.89 -2.06 1.15
CA ASP A 29 -7.71 -3.51 1.17
C ASP A 29 -6.25 -3.87 1.49
N PHE A 30 -5.27 -3.17 0.88
CA PHE A 30 -3.86 -3.34 1.21
C PHE A 30 -3.55 -2.96 2.67
N PHE A 31 -4.14 -1.87 3.16
CA PHE A 31 -4.02 -1.47 4.56
C PHE A 31 -4.55 -2.55 5.51
N THR A 32 -5.72 -3.11 5.21
CA THR A 32 -6.33 -4.19 5.99
C THR A 32 -5.45 -5.44 5.97
N LEU A 33 -4.96 -5.84 4.80
CA LEU A 33 -4.07 -6.99 4.65
C LEU A 33 -2.78 -6.82 5.48
N LEU A 34 -2.15 -5.65 5.45
CA LEU A 34 -0.97 -5.34 6.29
C LEU A 34 -1.30 -5.43 7.79
N CYS A 35 -2.46 -4.93 8.21
CA CYS A 35 -2.92 -5.04 9.60
C CYS A 35 -3.17 -6.50 10.03
N ASP A 36 -3.73 -7.32 9.14
CA ASP A 36 -4.02 -8.73 9.43
C ASP A 36 -2.75 -9.58 9.46
N LEU A 37 -1.76 -9.25 8.63
CA LEU A 37 -0.42 -9.84 8.69
C LEU A 37 0.26 -9.61 10.05
N LEU A 38 0.08 -8.45 10.69
CA LEU A 38 0.61 -8.21 12.03
C LEU A 38 0.03 -9.14 13.10
N ARG A 39 -1.14 -9.76 12.86
CA ARG A 39 -1.75 -10.73 13.78
C ARG A 39 -1.23 -12.15 13.58
N GLN A 40 -0.47 -12.39 12.51
CA GLN A 40 0.10 -13.69 12.21
C GLN A 40 1.44 -13.94 12.92
N ASN A 41 1.85 -15.20 12.93
CA ASN A 41 3.15 -15.63 13.43
C ASN A 41 4.26 -15.37 12.40
N ILE A 42 4.64 -14.09 12.27
CA ILE A 42 5.74 -13.61 11.44
C ILE A 42 6.92 -13.18 12.32
N ASP A 43 8.13 -13.17 11.75
CA ASP A 43 9.31 -12.75 12.49
C ASP A 43 9.37 -11.24 12.76
N SER A 44 10.34 -10.83 13.59
CA SER A 44 10.46 -9.45 14.02
C SER A 44 10.85 -8.47 12.91
N GLU A 45 11.56 -8.94 11.87
CA GLU A 45 11.98 -8.10 10.74
C GLU A 45 10.79 -7.85 9.82
N ASP A 46 10.01 -8.88 9.51
CA ASP A 46 8.80 -8.75 8.70
C ASP A 46 7.78 -7.83 9.38
N ARG A 47 7.66 -7.95 10.71
CA ARG A 47 6.85 -7.04 11.52
C ARG A 47 7.34 -5.60 11.43
N ARG A 48 8.66 -5.36 11.36
CA ARG A 48 9.21 -3.99 11.21
C ARG A 48 8.83 -3.41 9.86
N ILE A 49 9.07 -4.13 8.76
CA ILE A 49 8.77 -3.62 7.41
C ILE A 49 7.27 -3.41 7.17
N ILE A 50 6.40 -4.25 7.75
CA ILE A 50 4.94 -4.03 7.69
C ILE A 50 4.55 -2.77 8.45
N ASN A 51 5.11 -2.54 9.65
CA ASN A 51 4.87 -1.31 10.39
C ASN A 51 5.43 -0.07 9.66
N SER A 52 6.55 -0.20 8.95
CA SER A 52 7.08 0.87 8.09
C SER A 52 6.11 1.26 6.98
N ALA A 53 5.52 0.28 6.27
CA ALA A 53 4.50 0.58 5.27
C ALA A 53 3.24 1.22 5.87
N LEU A 54 2.77 0.70 7.01
CA LEU A 54 1.62 1.28 7.72
C LEU A 54 1.89 2.69 8.23
N ALA A 55 3.13 2.98 8.65
CA ALA A 55 3.52 4.31 9.08
C ALA A 55 3.49 5.29 7.90
N TYR A 56 3.97 4.88 6.71
CA TYR A 56 4.04 5.71 5.50
C TYR A 56 2.67 6.33 5.15
N PHE A 57 1.58 5.56 5.21
CA PHE A 57 0.20 6.05 5.01
C PHE A 57 -0.22 7.23 5.89
N VAL A 58 0.39 7.39 7.07
CA VAL A 58 0.00 8.38 8.07
C VAL A 58 0.95 9.57 8.08
N VAL A 59 2.08 9.49 7.38
CA VAL A 59 3.05 10.59 7.35
C VAL A 59 2.53 11.70 6.45
N PRO A 60 2.29 12.91 7.00
CA PRO A 60 1.79 14.02 6.20
C PRO A 60 2.88 14.54 5.23
N ASN A 61 2.50 14.80 3.97
CA ASN A 61 3.33 15.40 2.92
C ASN A 61 4.53 14.57 2.44
N ASP A 62 4.36 13.25 2.24
CA ASP A 62 5.50 12.38 1.92
C ASP A 62 6.05 12.45 0.49
N ARG A 63 5.47 13.27 -0.41
CA ARG A 63 6.16 14.17 -1.39
C ARG A 63 5.32 14.58 -2.59
N ILE A 64 4.25 13.87 -2.93
CA ILE A 64 3.29 14.30 -3.95
C ILE A 64 2.12 14.95 -3.22
N TYR A 65 2.11 16.28 -3.16
CA TYR A 65 1.06 17.03 -2.50
C TYR A 65 -0.30 16.72 -3.15
N GLU A 66 -1.15 15.99 -2.45
CA GLU A 66 -2.55 15.69 -2.83
C GLU A 66 -3.33 16.95 -3.18
N GLU A 67 -3.05 18.07 -2.49
CA GLU A 67 -3.61 19.40 -2.77
C GLU A 67 -3.28 19.93 -4.18
N ILE A 68 -2.18 19.46 -4.79
CA ILE A 68 -1.67 19.91 -6.09
C ILE A 68 -1.97 18.89 -7.20
N TYR A 69 -1.91 17.59 -6.88
CA TYR A 69 -1.97 16.50 -7.86
C TYR A 69 -3.21 15.61 -7.74
N GLY A 70 -4.09 15.87 -6.78
CA GLY A 70 -5.23 15.02 -6.48
C GLY A 70 -4.79 13.60 -6.10
N PRO A 71 -5.56 12.57 -6.47
CA PRO A 71 -5.29 11.16 -6.10
C PRO A 71 -3.99 10.55 -6.56
N MET A 72 -3.28 11.22 -7.48
CA MET A 72 -1.92 10.83 -7.84
C MET A 72 -0.96 10.98 -6.64
N GLY A 73 -1.39 11.65 -5.57
CA GLY A 73 -0.72 11.68 -4.27
C GLY A 73 -0.56 10.33 -3.60
N TYR A 74 -1.36 9.31 -3.97
CA TYR A 74 -1.29 7.97 -3.36
C TYR A 74 -0.42 6.96 -4.13
N VAL A 75 0.26 7.39 -5.21
CA VAL A 75 1.00 6.47 -6.08
C VAL A 75 2.14 5.78 -5.31
N ASP A 76 2.87 6.54 -4.51
CA ASP A 76 3.94 6.08 -3.64
C ASP A 76 3.41 5.24 -2.48
N ASP A 77 2.28 5.58 -1.88
CA ASP A 77 1.62 4.74 -0.86
C ASP A 77 1.33 3.33 -1.39
N VAL A 78 0.72 3.25 -2.59
CA VAL A 78 0.44 1.95 -3.23
C VAL A 78 1.74 1.22 -3.54
N TYR A 79 2.78 1.92 -4.01
CA TYR A 79 4.08 1.31 -4.26
C TYR A 79 4.67 0.71 -2.99
N VAL A 80 4.73 1.46 -1.89
CA VAL A 80 5.28 1.01 -0.59
C VAL A 80 4.54 -0.22 -0.08
N CYS A 81 3.21 -0.21 -0.12
CA CYS A 81 2.40 -1.33 0.36
C CYS A 81 2.60 -2.58 -0.49
N THR A 82 2.50 -2.44 -1.81
CA THR A 82 2.66 -3.57 -2.72
C THR A 82 4.09 -4.11 -2.72
N PHE A 83 5.09 -3.27 -2.51
CA PHE A 83 6.48 -3.67 -2.31
C PHE A 83 6.65 -4.54 -1.06
N VAL A 84 6.10 -4.12 0.08
CA VAL A 84 6.16 -4.92 1.32
C VAL A 84 5.37 -6.21 1.18
N LEU A 85 4.14 -6.16 0.65
CA LEU A 85 3.33 -7.36 0.44
C LEU A 85 4.03 -8.37 -0.46
N LYS A 86 4.71 -7.92 -1.52
CA LYS A 86 5.53 -8.81 -2.38
C LYS A 86 6.69 -9.45 -1.64
N LYS A 87 7.40 -8.72 -0.78
CA LYS A 87 8.45 -9.29 0.08
C LYS A 87 7.89 -10.36 1.03
N ILE A 88 6.73 -10.11 1.64
CA ILE A 88 6.06 -11.11 2.50
C ILE A 88 5.62 -12.32 1.67
N GLN A 89 5.05 -12.12 0.49
CA GLN A 89 4.65 -13.19 -0.42
C GLN A 89 5.84 -14.06 -0.84
N GLU A 90 6.97 -13.45 -1.17
CA GLU A 90 8.20 -14.16 -1.54
C GLU A 90 8.69 -15.08 -0.42
N LYS A 91 8.57 -14.64 0.84
CA LYS A 91 9.06 -15.37 2.01
C LYS A 91 8.09 -16.43 2.54
N TYR A 92 6.81 -16.11 2.62
CA TYR A 92 5.79 -16.95 3.26
C TYR A 92 4.89 -17.71 2.26
N GLY A 93 4.96 -17.35 0.98
CA GLY A 93 4.13 -17.93 -0.08
C GLY A 93 2.83 -17.18 -0.31
N TYR A 94 2.25 -17.38 -1.50
CA TYR A 94 0.99 -16.76 -1.94
C TYR A 94 -0.19 -17.13 -1.03
N GLU A 95 -0.36 -18.42 -0.71
CA GLU A 95 -1.45 -18.92 0.13
C GLU A 95 -1.49 -18.25 1.51
N PHE A 96 -0.33 -17.82 2.03
CA PHE A 96 -0.25 -17.14 3.32
C PHE A 96 -0.92 -15.75 3.31
N LEU A 97 -0.81 -15.00 2.21
CA LEU A 97 -1.48 -13.69 2.06
C LEU A 97 -2.93 -13.88 1.60
N GLU A 98 -3.17 -14.79 0.65
CA GLU A 98 -4.48 -15.02 0.03
C GLU A 98 -5.55 -15.35 1.08
N GLN A 99 -5.22 -16.18 2.08
CA GLN A 99 -6.18 -16.51 3.15
C GLN A 99 -6.62 -15.31 4.01
N LEU A 100 -5.91 -14.18 3.94
CA LEU A 100 -6.22 -12.93 4.65
C LEU A 100 -6.83 -11.86 3.73
N TRP A 101 -6.91 -12.14 2.44
CA TRP A 101 -7.39 -11.20 1.44
C TRP A 101 -8.92 -11.23 1.36
N ASP A 102 -9.56 -10.12 1.73
CA ASP A 102 -11.02 -9.98 1.76
C ASP A 102 -11.48 -9.00 0.66
N HIS A 103 -11.37 -9.42 -0.60
CA HIS A 103 -11.82 -8.66 -1.75
C HIS A 103 -12.26 -9.60 -2.89
N ASP A 104 -13.22 -9.16 -3.72
CA ASP A 104 -13.82 -9.95 -4.79
C ASP A 104 -12.87 -10.28 -5.97
N GLU A 105 -11.73 -9.59 -6.05
CA GLU A 105 -10.72 -9.77 -7.09
C GLU A 105 -9.52 -10.54 -6.56
N GLU A 106 -8.95 -11.43 -7.38
CA GLU A 106 -7.80 -12.26 -7.04
C GLU A 106 -6.59 -11.43 -6.57
N LEU A 107 -5.98 -11.82 -5.44
CA LEU A 107 -4.88 -11.09 -4.82
C LEU A 107 -3.69 -10.95 -5.77
N ASP A 108 -3.30 -12.02 -6.47
CA ASP A 108 -2.15 -12.01 -7.40
C ASP A 108 -2.29 -10.88 -8.42
N ARG A 109 -3.50 -10.74 -8.96
CA ARG A 109 -3.81 -9.84 -10.06
C ARG A 109 -3.83 -8.42 -9.55
N VAL A 110 -4.47 -8.19 -8.41
CA VAL A 110 -4.56 -6.88 -7.76
C VAL A 110 -3.16 -6.41 -7.34
N LEU A 111 -2.38 -7.28 -6.70
CA LEU A 111 -1.03 -6.96 -6.20
C LEU A 111 -0.06 -6.69 -7.35
N ASP A 112 -0.05 -7.52 -8.40
CA ASP A 112 0.84 -7.32 -9.54
C ASP A 112 0.46 -6.10 -10.37
N TYR A 113 -0.83 -5.91 -10.65
CA TYR A 113 -1.29 -4.73 -11.36
C TYR A 113 -0.92 -3.45 -10.60
N SER A 114 -1.19 -3.41 -9.30
CA SER A 114 -0.97 -2.22 -8.47
C SER A 114 0.51 -1.90 -8.30
N TYR A 115 1.36 -2.92 -8.09
CA TYR A 115 2.81 -2.75 -8.03
C TYR A 115 3.39 -2.24 -9.35
N ASN A 116 3.02 -2.86 -10.48
CA ASN A 116 3.59 -2.48 -11.77
C ASN A 116 3.10 -1.10 -12.20
N LYS A 117 1.84 -0.77 -11.92
CA LYS A 117 1.27 0.53 -12.25
C LYS A 117 1.89 1.65 -11.43
N SER A 118 2.03 1.47 -10.12
CA SER A 118 2.68 2.46 -9.25
C SER A 118 4.15 2.65 -9.63
N LEU A 119 4.89 1.57 -9.85
CA LEU A 119 6.28 1.61 -10.31
C LEU A 119 6.44 2.34 -11.65
N GLN A 120 5.55 2.06 -12.61
CA GLN A 120 5.53 2.74 -13.91
C GLN A 120 5.29 4.25 -13.77
N LEU A 121 4.35 4.64 -12.91
CA LEU A 121 4.00 6.04 -12.70
C LEU A 121 5.08 6.82 -11.95
N LEU A 122 5.75 6.18 -10.98
CA LEU A 122 6.92 6.77 -10.30
C LEU A 122 8.06 7.00 -11.31
N GLY A 123 8.31 6.03 -12.21
CA GLY A 123 9.14 6.19 -13.41
C GLY A 123 10.60 6.60 -13.21
N ASN A 124 11.04 6.82 -11.97
CA ASN A 124 12.33 7.38 -11.60
C ASN A 124 12.94 6.54 -10.47
N GLN A 125 14.10 5.92 -10.76
CA GLN A 125 14.80 5.04 -9.81
C GLN A 125 15.34 5.78 -8.58
N ASP A 126 15.76 7.02 -8.73
CA ASP A 126 16.24 7.83 -7.60
C ASP A 126 15.08 8.15 -6.66
N LEU A 127 13.91 8.50 -7.21
CA LEU A 127 12.70 8.72 -6.42
C LEU A 127 12.26 7.47 -5.66
N ILE A 128 12.25 6.31 -6.34
CA ILE A 128 11.92 5.02 -5.71
C ILE A 128 12.86 4.73 -4.55
N LYS A 129 14.17 4.94 -4.77
CA LYS A 129 15.17 4.75 -3.72
C LYS A 129 14.94 5.69 -2.54
N GLU A 130 14.65 6.96 -2.79
CA GLU A 130 14.34 7.92 -1.73
C GLU A 130 13.09 7.52 -0.93
N ILE A 131 12.03 7.04 -1.58
CA ILE A 131 10.81 6.53 -0.92
C ILE A 131 11.16 5.35 0.00
N LEU A 132 11.92 4.38 -0.50
CA LEU A 132 12.31 3.20 0.28
C LEU A 132 13.22 3.57 1.45
N GLN A 133 14.17 4.49 1.26
CA GLN A 133 15.03 4.97 2.35
C GLN A 133 14.25 5.74 3.41
N TYR A 134 13.33 6.58 2.98
CA TYR A 134 12.49 7.37 3.89
C TYR A 134 11.56 6.47 4.72
N SER A 135 10.96 5.46 4.09
CA SER A 135 10.12 4.46 4.77
C SER A 135 10.91 3.45 5.60
N GLY A 136 12.24 3.46 5.53
CA GLY A 136 13.11 2.51 6.26
C GLY A 136 13.07 1.09 5.69
N LEU A 137 12.86 0.96 4.38
CA LEU A 137 12.75 -0.30 3.64
C LEU A 137 14.00 -0.65 2.79
N ASP A 138 14.99 0.25 2.72
CA ASP A 138 16.34 0.12 2.10
C ASP A 138 17.43 0.67 3.03
#